data_AF-A0A249L5Q7-F1
#
_entry.id   AF-A0A249L5Q7-F1
#
_cell.length_a   1.000
_cell.length_b   1.000
_cell.length_c   1.000
_cell.angle_alpha   90.00
_cell.angle_beta   90.00
_cell.angle_gamma   90.00
#
_symmetry.space_group_name_H-M   'P 1'
#
loop_
_entity.id
_entity.type
_entity.pdbx_description
1 polymer ?
#
loop_
_entity_poly.entity_id
_entity_poly.type
_entity_poly.pdbx_seq_one_letter_code
_entity_poly.pdbx_strand_id
1 'polypeptide(L)'
;MGSGFIYLIIMGMWAAYFLPQWLSKHEDSSGKAIQRYKNAMQIVAESNGSIKSESKVEDKDKIFLKRRLIFGSLFSLYALSLTCAVIGFLDWVTTLVPLTGILIYFVNVRKQVIASQLKMRRLKALERITNSKIPTTVIPERVKEKSSNEHWVPFADREEITGVVVVPKDRKGWQPTTIPKPVYTTAAKAIPSKRIIDLTTTGQWSAEQELIKALSGRDDDFFDQETLIEVSKEVKAVNE
;
A
#
# COMPACT_ATOMS: atom_id res chain seq x y z
N MET A 1 -23.17 -33.56 -38.71
CA MET A 1 -23.06 -32.09 -38.50
C MET A 1 -22.83 -31.67 -37.03
N GLY A 2 -22.59 -32.58 -36.06
CA GLY A 2 -22.46 -32.22 -34.62
C GLY A 2 -21.04 -32.10 -34.06
N SER A 3 -20.03 -32.62 -34.76
CA SER A 3 -18.65 -32.65 -34.26
C SER A 3 -17.99 -31.25 -34.21
N GLY A 4 -18.29 -30.38 -35.16
CA GLY A 4 -17.77 -29.00 -35.18
C GLY A 4 -18.24 -28.15 -33.99
N PHE A 5 -19.45 -28.42 -33.49
CA PHE A 5 -20.02 -27.68 -32.36
C PHE A 5 -19.28 -27.97 -31.04
N ILE A 6 -18.84 -29.22 -30.85
CA ILE A 6 -18.03 -29.63 -29.70
C ILE A 6 -16.66 -28.93 -29.72
N TYR A 7 -16.02 -28.81 -30.88
CA TYR A 7 -14.75 -28.07 -30.99
C TYR A 7 -14.91 -26.58 -30.70
N LEU A 8 -16.04 -25.96 -31.10
CA LEU A 8 -16.33 -24.57 -30.73
C LEU A 8 -16.49 -24.39 -29.22
N ILE A 9 -17.16 -25.32 -28.53
CA ILE A 9 -17.32 -25.29 -27.08
C ILE A 9 -15.95 -25.43 -26.38
N ILE A 10 -15.12 -26.38 -26.84
CA ILE A 10 -13.80 -26.62 -26.27
C ILE A 10 -12.89 -25.40 -26.48
N MET A 11 -12.87 -24.83 -27.69
CA MET A 11 -12.12 -23.61 -27.99
C MET A 11 -12.62 -22.42 -27.17
N GLY A 12 -13.93 -22.28 -26.97
CA GLY A 12 -14.52 -21.26 -26.11
C GLY A 12 -14.10 -21.40 -24.65
N MET A 13 -14.08 -22.64 -24.12
CA MET A 13 -13.60 -22.93 -22.76
C MET A 13 -12.11 -22.66 -22.61
N TRP A 14 -11.30 -23.03 -23.61
CA TRP A 14 -9.87 -22.75 -23.62
C TRP A 14 -9.59 -21.26 -23.68
N ALA A 15 -10.27 -20.52 -24.56
CA ALA A 15 -10.19 -19.07 -24.65
C ALA A 15 -10.58 -18.40 -23.32
N ALA A 16 -11.69 -18.82 -22.70
CA ALA A 16 -12.14 -18.28 -21.42
C ALA A 16 -11.15 -18.51 -20.28
N TYR A 17 -10.44 -19.65 -20.28
CA TYR A 17 -9.44 -19.96 -19.26
C TYR A 17 -8.08 -19.28 -19.53
N PHE A 18 -7.60 -19.33 -20.77
CA PHE A 18 -6.25 -18.86 -21.13
C PHE A 18 -6.16 -17.36 -21.39
N LEU A 19 -7.19 -16.68 -21.94
CA LEU A 19 -7.12 -15.24 -22.20
C LEU A 19 -6.85 -14.40 -20.94
N PRO A 20 -7.60 -14.60 -19.83
CA PRO A 20 -7.39 -13.81 -18.63
C PRO A 20 -6.00 -14.01 -18.03
N GLN A 21 -5.51 -15.25 -18.05
CA GLN A 21 -4.24 -15.63 -17.45
C GLN A 21 -3.04 -15.13 -18.28
N TRP A 22 -3.17 -15.12 -19.60
CA TRP A 22 -2.14 -14.61 -20.51
C TRP A 22 -2.03 -13.09 -20.45
N LEU A 23 -3.16 -12.37 -20.48
CA LEU A 23 -3.16 -10.90 -20.38
C LEU A 23 -2.57 -10.42 -19.05
N SER A 24 -2.95 -11.05 -17.94
CA SER A 24 -2.48 -10.66 -16.60
C SER A 24 -0.95 -10.76 -16.46
N LYS A 25 -0.33 -11.79 -17.04
CA LYS A 25 1.12 -12.01 -16.91
C LYS A 25 1.95 -11.00 -17.71
N HIS A 26 1.46 -10.55 -18.86
CA HIS A 26 2.20 -9.59 -19.70
C HIS A 26 2.03 -8.13 -19.25
N GLU A 27 0.88 -7.76 -18.67
CA GLU A 27 0.68 -6.41 -18.14
C GLU A 27 1.50 -6.12 -16.87
N ASP A 28 1.73 -7.14 -16.03
CA ASP A 28 2.36 -6.96 -14.72
C ASP A 28 3.87 -6.66 -14.77
N SER A 29 4.60 -7.21 -15.74
CA SER A 29 6.07 -7.09 -15.81
C SER A 29 6.52 -5.79 -16.50
N SER A 30 5.92 -5.46 -17.64
CA SER A 30 6.28 -4.25 -18.40
C SER A 30 5.62 -3.00 -17.83
N GLY A 31 4.34 -3.09 -17.44
CA GLY A 31 3.57 -1.94 -16.97
C GLY A 31 4.11 -1.33 -15.68
N LYS A 32 4.59 -2.15 -14.73
CA LYS A 32 5.10 -1.66 -13.44
C LYS A 32 6.45 -0.95 -13.57
N ALA A 33 7.37 -1.45 -14.40
CA ALA A 33 8.67 -0.81 -14.61
C ALA A 33 8.53 0.57 -15.27
N ILE A 34 7.69 0.66 -16.32
CA ILE A 34 7.41 1.91 -17.03
C ILE A 34 6.73 2.93 -16.11
N GLN A 35 5.78 2.49 -15.29
CA GLN A 35 5.12 3.38 -14.32
C GLN A 35 6.08 3.91 -13.24
N ARG A 36 7.02 3.09 -12.76
CA ARG A 36 8.05 3.53 -11.79
C ARG A 36 8.98 4.57 -12.40
N TYR A 37 9.46 4.34 -13.62
CA TYR A 37 10.28 5.30 -14.35
C TYR A 37 9.56 6.62 -14.57
N LYS A 38 8.30 6.58 -15.06
CA LYS A 38 7.48 7.77 -15.29
C LYS A 38 7.23 8.54 -13.99
N ASN A 39 6.99 7.85 -12.88
CA ASN A 39 6.78 8.48 -11.58
C ASN A 39 8.07 9.13 -11.03
N ALA A 40 9.22 8.44 -11.14
CA ALA A 40 10.51 9.02 -10.77
C ALA A 40 10.84 10.26 -11.60
N MET A 41 10.62 10.20 -12.92
CA MET A 41 10.82 11.34 -13.81
C MET A 41 9.86 12.49 -13.51
N GLN A 42 8.61 12.18 -13.12
CA GLN A 42 7.64 13.18 -12.68
C GLN A 42 8.06 13.87 -11.39
N ILE A 43 8.58 13.14 -10.40
CA ILE A 43 9.09 13.74 -9.15
C ILE A 43 10.27 14.69 -9.44
N VAL A 44 11.16 14.30 -10.36
CA VAL A 44 12.27 15.17 -10.81
C VAL A 44 11.73 16.40 -11.53
N ALA A 45 10.75 16.24 -12.42
CA ALA A 45 10.12 17.35 -13.12
C ALA A 45 9.37 18.30 -12.18
N GLU A 46 8.72 17.79 -11.13
CA GLU A 46 8.01 18.57 -10.12
C GLU A 46 8.97 19.31 -9.19
N SER A 47 10.16 18.76 -8.93
CA SER A 47 11.21 19.45 -8.18
C SER A 47 11.78 20.67 -8.92
N ASN A 48 11.74 20.65 -10.25
CA ASN A 48 11.96 21.82 -11.10
C ASN A 48 10.64 22.58 -11.24
N GLY A 49 10.38 23.54 -10.35
CA GLY A 49 9.10 24.25 -10.19
C GLY A 49 8.52 25.01 -11.40
N SER A 50 9.05 24.82 -12.61
CA SER A 50 8.56 25.39 -13.86
C SER A 50 7.47 24.56 -14.57
N ILE A 51 7.24 23.29 -14.19
CA ILE A 51 6.25 22.43 -14.85
C ILE A 51 5.04 22.22 -13.92
N LYS A 52 4.12 23.20 -13.90
CA LYS A 52 2.84 23.05 -13.19
C LYS A 52 1.97 21.98 -13.86
N SER A 53 1.31 21.21 -13.00
CA SER A 53 0.59 19.94 -13.20
C SER A 53 -0.69 20.00 -14.05
N GLU A 54 -0.71 20.74 -15.16
CA GLU A 54 -1.91 20.92 -16.00
C GLU A 54 -2.34 19.63 -16.73
N SER A 55 -1.39 18.72 -16.98
CA SER A 55 -1.63 17.45 -17.69
C SER A 55 -2.60 16.48 -16.99
N LYS A 56 -2.77 16.58 -15.66
CA LYS A 56 -3.53 15.58 -14.88
C LYS A 56 -5.05 15.72 -15.02
N VAL A 57 -5.55 16.90 -15.40
CA VAL A 57 -6.99 17.14 -15.58
C VAL A 57 -7.42 16.67 -16.97
N GLU A 58 -6.68 17.05 -18.02
CA GLU A 58 -7.01 16.64 -19.39
C GLU A 58 -7.02 15.13 -19.60
N ASP A 59 -6.10 14.41 -18.95
CA ASP A 59 -6.03 12.95 -19.09
C ASP A 59 -7.26 12.25 -18.51
N LYS A 60 -7.89 12.82 -17.46
CA LYS A 60 -9.10 12.24 -16.87
C LYS A 60 -10.29 12.38 -17.81
N ASP A 61 -10.47 13.54 -18.40
CA ASP A 61 -11.61 13.81 -19.30
C ASP A 61 -11.54 12.93 -20.55
N LYS A 62 -10.32 12.74 -21.09
CA LYS A 62 -10.06 11.82 -22.20
C LYS A 62 -10.41 10.37 -21.85
N ILE A 63 -10.21 9.93 -20.60
CA ILE A 63 -10.56 8.57 -20.16
C ILE A 63 -12.08 8.39 -20.08
N PHE A 64 -12.83 9.36 -19.55
CA PHE A 64 -14.28 9.28 -19.46
C PHE A 64 -14.94 9.27 -20.85
N LEU A 65 -14.46 10.11 -21.76
CA LEU A 65 -14.95 10.16 -23.15
C LEU A 65 -14.71 8.83 -23.88
N LYS A 66 -13.51 8.23 -23.75
CA LYS A 66 -13.20 6.93 -24.35
C LYS A 66 -14.13 5.81 -23.86
N ARG A 67 -14.40 5.75 -22.55
CA ARG A 67 -15.31 4.74 -21.97
C ARG A 67 -16.74 4.89 -22.48
N ARG A 68 -17.21 6.13 -22.61
CA ARG A 68 -18.55 6.44 -23.14
C ARG A 68 -18.66 6.09 -24.63
N LEU A 69 -17.62 6.37 -25.41
CA LEU A 69 -17.57 6.05 -26.83
C LEU A 69 -17.54 4.54 -27.08
N ILE A 70 -16.68 3.80 -26.37
CA ILE A 70 -16.59 2.34 -26.49
C ILE A 70 -17.92 1.69 -26.09
N PHE A 71 -18.49 2.07 -24.94
CA PHE A 71 -19.80 1.55 -24.52
C PHE A 71 -20.91 1.89 -25.51
N GLY A 72 -20.94 3.14 -26.00
CA GLY A 72 -21.91 3.58 -27.00
C GLY A 72 -21.80 2.79 -28.30
N SER A 73 -20.58 2.52 -28.78
CA SER A 73 -20.35 1.73 -29.99
C SER A 73 -20.79 0.27 -29.83
N LEU A 74 -20.45 -0.38 -28.70
CA LEU A 74 -20.88 -1.75 -28.39
C LEU A 74 -22.39 -1.86 -28.24
N PHE A 75 -23.00 -0.90 -27.54
CA PHE A 75 -24.45 -0.85 -27.35
C PHE A 75 -25.19 -0.57 -28.67
N SER A 76 -24.67 0.33 -29.50
CA SER A 76 -25.21 0.60 -30.84
C SER A 76 -25.14 -0.64 -31.73
N LEU A 77 -24.03 -1.38 -31.68
CA LEU A 77 -23.88 -2.63 -32.44
C LEU A 77 -24.83 -3.73 -31.93
N TYR A 78 -25.05 -3.83 -30.62
CA TYR A 78 -26.07 -4.72 -30.04
C TYR A 78 -27.50 -4.31 -30.44
N ALA A 79 -27.82 -3.02 -30.38
CA ALA A 79 -29.13 -2.51 -30.79
C ALA A 79 -29.39 -2.77 -32.28
N LEU A 80 -28.39 -2.56 -33.14
CA LEU A 80 -28.48 -2.84 -34.57
C LEU A 80 -28.69 -4.35 -34.83
N SER A 81 -27.94 -5.20 -34.13
CA SER A 81 -28.13 -6.66 -34.20
C SER A 81 -29.53 -7.08 -33.75
N LEU A 82 -30.06 -6.47 -32.68
CA LEU A 82 -31.41 -6.72 -32.20
C LEU A 82 -32.47 -6.31 -33.24
N THR A 83 -32.31 -5.14 -33.87
CA THR A 83 -33.24 -4.69 -34.92
C THR A 83 -33.23 -5.60 -36.13
N CYS A 84 -32.06 -6.10 -36.56
CA CYS A 84 -31.96 -7.06 -37.67
C CYS A 84 -32.62 -8.41 -37.35
N ALA A 85 -32.54 -8.86 -36.09
CA ALA A 85 -33.22 -10.07 -35.65
C ALA A 85 -34.74 -9.92 -35.61
N VAL A 86 -35.26 -8.76 -35.16
CA VAL A 86 -36.70 -8.46 -35.16
C VAL A 86 -37.27 -8.38 -36.58
N ILE A 87 -36.51 -7.83 -37.53
CA ILE A 87 -36.88 -7.79 -38.96
C ILE A 87 -36.86 -9.21 -39.60
N GLY A 88 -36.26 -10.19 -38.91
CA GLY A 88 -36.15 -11.57 -39.40
C GLY A 88 -34.98 -11.79 -40.37
N PHE A 89 -34.07 -10.82 -40.48
CA PHE A 89 -32.88 -10.92 -41.34
C PHE A 89 -31.79 -11.80 -40.71
N LEU A 90 -31.78 -11.91 -39.39
CA LEU A 90 -30.78 -12.63 -38.59
C LEU A 90 -31.46 -13.53 -37.56
N ASP A 91 -30.89 -14.71 -37.32
CA ASP A 91 -31.39 -15.65 -36.33
C ASP A 91 -31.17 -15.12 -34.90
N TRP A 92 -32.06 -15.39 -33.96
CA TRP A 92 -32.00 -14.77 -32.61
C TRP A 92 -30.71 -15.13 -31.87
N VAL A 93 -30.14 -16.30 -32.19
CA VAL A 93 -28.85 -16.77 -31.67
C VAL A 93 -27.70 -15.81 -32.00
N THR A 94 -27.75 -15.11 -33.13
CA THR A 94 -26.70 -14.17 -33.53
C THR A 94 -26.60 -12.94 -32.61
N THR A 95 -27.69 -12.60 -31.91
CA THR A 95 -27.70 -11.50 -30.92
C THR A 95 -26.92 -11.83 -29.65
N LEU A 96 -26.65 -13.11 -29.37
CA LEU A 96 -25.81 -13.52 -28.24
C LEU A 96 -24.37 -13.04 -28.39
N VAL A 97 -23.84 -12.96 -29.62
CA VAL A 97 -22.46 -12.53 -29.87
C VAL A 97 -22.21 -11.10 -29.35
N PRO A 98 -22.97 -10.06 -29.77
CA PRO A 98 -22.78 -8.71 -29.23
C PRO A 98 -23.14 -8.61 -27.74
N LEU A 99 -24.10 -9.40 -27.25
CA LEU A 99 -24.45 -9.46 -25.83
C LEU A 99 -23.26 -9.93 -24.98
N THR A 100 -22.53 -10.96 -25.42
CA THR A 100 -21.35 -11.45 -24.72
C THR A 100 -20.23 -10.39 -24.67
N GLY A 101 -20.02 -9.64 -25.75
CA GLY A 101 -19.07 -8.52 -25.79
C GLY A 101 -19.40 -7.43 -24.77
N ILE A 102 -20.67 -7.09 -24.61
CA ILE A 102 -21.14 -6.12 -23.60
C ILE A 102 -20.86 -6.65 -22.18
N LEU A 103 -21.17 -7.92 -21.90
CA LEU A 103 -20.93 -8.52 -20.58
C LEU A 103 -19.45 -8.51 -20.19
N ILE A 104 -18.56 -8.89 -21.12
CA ILE A 104 -17.11 -8.86 -20.91
C ILE A 104 -16.65 -7.42 -20.60
N TYR A 105 -17.16 -6.43 -21.35
CA TYR A 105 -16.84 -5.03 -21.11
C TYR A 105 -17.30 -4.56 -19.73
N PHE A 106 -18.51 -4.94 -19.27
CA PHE A 106 -18.98 -4.61 -17.92
C PHE A 106 -18.06 -5.16 -16.83
N VAL A 107 -17.61 -6.41 -16.94
CA VAL A 107 -16.66 -7.00 -15.98
C VAL A 107 -15.34 -6.24 -15.98
N ASN A 108 -14.83 -5.89 -17.16
CA ASN A 108 -13.60 -5.11 -17.29
C ASN A 108 -13.73 -3.72 -16.64
N VAL A 109 -14.82 -3.00 -16.93
CA VAL A 109 -15.10 -1.69 -16.33
C VAL A 109 -15.24 -1.81 -14.82
N ARG A 110 -15.93 -2.83 -14.30
CA ARG A 110 -16.06 -3.06 -12.85
C ARG A 110 -14.68 -3.26 -12.20
N LYS A 111 -13.83 -4.12 -12.78
CA LYS A 111 -12.45 -4.32 -12.31
C LYS A 111 -11.65 -3.01 -12.34
N GLN A 112 -11.76 -2.25 -13.43
CA GLN A 112 -11.07 -0.97 -13.59
C GLN A 112 -11.54 0.10 -12.59
N VAL A 113 -12.85 0.15 -12.29
CA VAL A 113 -13.42 1.06 -11.28
C VAL A 113 -13.01 0.65 -9.88
N ILE A 114 -13.03 -0.65 -9.54
CA ILE A 114 -12.57 -1.12 -8.21
C ILE A 114 -11.09 -0.74 -8.00
N ALA A 115 -10.25 -0.97 -9.01
CA ALA A 115 -8.84 -0.59 -8.95
C ALA A 115 -8.65 0.92 -8.79
N SER A 116 -9.46 1.76 -9.44
CA SER A 116 -9.37 3.22 -9.28
C SER A 116 -9.87 3.69 -7.92
N GLN A 117 -10.96 3.11 -7.40
CA GLN A 117 -11.51 3.39 -6.08
C GLN A 117 -10.51 3.06 -4.97
N LEU A 118 -9.80 1.92 -5.06
CA LEU A 118 -8.73 1.56 -4.12
C LEU A 118 -7.59 2.59 -4.14
N LYS A 119 -7.18 3.06 -5.32
CA LYS A 119 -6.16 4.12 -5.44
C LYS A 119 -6.63 5.42 -4.80
N MET A 120 -7.87 5.85 -5.04
CA MET A 120 -8.43 7.06 -4.42
C MET A 120 -8.50 6.96 -2.89
N ARG A 121 -8.89 5.80 -2.35
CA ARG A 121 -8.88 5.55 -0.90
C ARG A 121 -7.48 5.67 -0.30
N ARG A 122 -6.47 5.09 -0.96
CA ARG A 122 -5.06 5.20 -0.54
C ARG A 122 -4.56 6.64 -0.57
N LEU A 123 -4.86 7.38 -1.63
CA LEU A 123 -4.49 8.79 -1.74
C LEU A 123 -5.18 9.64 -0.66
N LYS A 124 -6.47 9.41 -0.39
CA LYS A 124 -7.19 10.10 0.69
C LYS A 124 -6.62 9.79 2.08
N ALA A 125 -6.13 8.56 2.30
CA ALA A 125 -5.45 8.20 3.53
C ALA A 125 -4.09 8.93 3.67
N LEU A 126 -3.30 8.97 2.59
CA LEU A 126 -2.05 9.74 2.56
C LEU A 126 -2.29 11.24 2.72
N GLU A 127 -3.33 11.77 2.09
CA GLU A 127 -3.76 13.16 2.24
C GLU A 127 -4.14 13.47 3.70
N ARG A 128 -4.82 12.55 4.39
CA ARG A 128 -5.12 12.70 5.81
C ARG A 128 -3.86 12.68 6.68
N ILE A 129 -2.87 11.84 6.37
CA ILE A 129 -1.60 11.77 7.11
C ILE A 129 -0.74 13.02 6.86
N THR A 130 -0.72 13.53 5.62
CA THR A 130 0.05 14.74 5.30
C THR A 130 -0.63 16.03 5.78
N ASN A 131 -1.96 16.08 5.79
CA ASN A 131 -2.73 17.25 6.26
C ASN A 131 -3.03 17.20 7.76
N SER A 132 -2.95 16.04 8.41
CA SER A 132 -2.90 16.01 9.86
C SER A 132 -1.64 16.76 10.25
N LYS A 133 -1.84 18.00 10.70
CA LYS A 133 -0.84 18.85 11.32
C LYS A 133 -0.21 17.98 12.37
N ILE A 134 0.95 17.40 12.06
CA ILE A 134 1.73 16.59 13.00
C ILE A 134 1.79 17.49 14.22
N PRO A 135 1.16 17.13 15.36
CA PRO A 135 1.32 17.92 16.56
C PRO A 135 2.81 17.98 16.70
N THR A 136 3.37 19.20 16.57
CA THR A 136 4.81 19.44 16.68
C THR A 136 5.20 18.70 17.94
N THR A 137 5.74 17.48 17.77
CA THR A 137 6.29 16.72 18.87
C THR A 137 7.28 17.72 19.37
N VAL A 138 7.03 18.24 20.57
CA VAL A 138 7.93 19.15 21.27
C VAL A 138 9.28 18.54 21.00
N ILE A 139 10.03 19.12 20.06
CA ILE A 139 11.31 18.58 19.65
C ILE A 139 12.01 18.56 21.00
N PRO A 140 12.30 17.39 21.60
CA PRO A 140 12.88 17.36 22.93
C PRO A 140 14.05 18.28 22.81
N GLU A 141 13.96 19.44 23.49
CA GLU A 141 14.72 20.66 23.23
C GLU A 141 16.07 20.21 22.75
N ARG A 142 16.33 20.36 21.42
CA ARG A 142 17.43 19.66 20.72
C ARG A 142 18.58 19.71 21.69
N VAL A 143 18.84 18.60 22.42
CA VAL A 143 19.84 18.62 23.50
C VAL A 143 21.04 19.07 22.74
N LYS A 144 21.48 20.31 22.98
CA LYS A 144 22.58 20.88 22.24
C LYS A 144 23.67 19.90 22.55
N GLU A 145 23.95 19.06 21.56
CA GLU A 145 25.01 18.08 21.61
C GLU A 145 26.19 18.91 22.06
N LYS A 146 26.58 18.69 23.32
CA LYS A 146 27.44 19.58 24.09
C LYS A 146 28.59 19.85 23.16
N SER A 147 28.67 21.06 22.58
CA SER A 147 29.47 21.30 21.39
C SER A 147 30.85 20.76 21.68
N SER A 148 31.16 19.59 21.15
CA SER A 148 32.43 18.97 21.45
C SER A 148 33.37 19.88 20.72
N ASN A 149 34.06 20.75 21.47
CA ASN A 149 35.26 21.43 21.00
C ASN A 149 36.39 20.40 20.80
N GLU A 150 36.04 19.19 20.34
CA GLU A 150 36.93 18.33 19.60
C GLU A 150 37.11 19.04 18.26
N HIS A 151 37.97 20.06 18.30
CA HIS A 151 38.58 20.63 17.12
C HIS A 151 39.05 19.43 16.30
N TRP A 152 38.52 19.30 15.09
CA TRP A 152 39.00 18.28 14.19
C TRP A 152 40.44 18.66 13.84
N VAL A 153 41.39 18.10 14.58
CA VAL A 153 42.82 18.27 14.32
C VAL A 153 43.19 17.25 13.24
N PRO A 154 43.65 17.68 12.06
CA PRO A 154 44.20 16.79 11.05
C PRO A 154 45.23 15.86 11.68
N PHE A 155 45.34 14.62 11.19
CA PHE A 155 46.29 13.65 11.75
C PHE A 155 47.75 14.16 11.81
N ALA A 156 48.13 15.08 10.92
CA ALA A 156 49.46 15.70 10.89
C ALA A 156 49.75 16.64 12.08
N ASP A 157 48.71 17.24 12.67
CA ASP A 157 48.84 18.29 13.69
C ASP A 157 48.59 17.76 15.11
N ARG A 158 48.38 16.45 15.27
CA ARG A 158 48.18 15.83 16.59
C ARG A 158 49.54 15.58 17.25
N GLU A 159 49.82 16.28 18.35
CA GLU A 159 51.05 16.11 19.15
C GLU A 159 51.24 14.67 19.68
N GLU A 160 50.16 13.87 19.76
CA GLU A 160 50.21 12.47 20.16
C GLU A 160 50.59 11.50 19.02
N ILE A 161 50.47 11.93 17.75
CA ILE A 161 50.72 11.09 16.55
C ILE A 161 51.96 11.58 15.79
N THR A 162 52.78 12.44 16.40
CA THR A 162 54.13 12.75 15.94
C THR A 162 55.08 11.64 16.35
N GLY A 163 54.87 10.46 15.78
CA GLY A 163 55.76 9.34 16.03
C GLY A 163 55.52 8.25 15.03
N VAL A 164 56.35 8.20 13.99
CA VAL A 164 56.85 6.89 13.56
C VAL A 164 57.41 6.26 14.84
N VAL A 165 56.61 5.40 15.50
CA VAL A 165 57.06 4.66 16.67
C VAL A 165 58.11 3.71 16.14
N VAL A 166 59.38 4.13 16.21
CA VAL A 166 60.52 3.28 15.91
C VAL A 166 60.48 2.19 16.97
N VAL A 167 59.95 1.03 16.59
CA VAL A 167 60.01 -0.18 17.40
C VAL A 167 61.50 -0.51 17.58
N PRO A 168 62.05 -0.43 18.81
CA PRO A 168 63.42 -0.89 19.07
C PRO A 168 63.54 -2.36 18.64
N LYS A 169 64.60 -2.70 17.90
CA LYS A 169 64.82 -4.06 17.38
C LYS A 169 64.90 -5.13 18.48
N ASP A 170 65.09 -4.72 19.74
CA ASP A 170 65.23 -5.61 20.90
C ASP A 170 63.89 -6.05 21.54
N ARG A 171 62.74 -5.64 21.00
CA ARG A 171 61.43 -6.10 21.50
C ARG A 171 61.21 -7.58 21.20
N LYS A 172 61.41 -8.44 22.20
CA LYS A 172 61.00 -9.86 22.14
C LYS A 172 59.50 -9.99 22.40
N GLY A 173 58.71 -9.87 21.33
CA GLY A 173 57.30 -10.26 21.32
C GLY A 173 56.30 -9.10 21.22
N TRP A 174 55.08 -9.48 20.86
CA TRP A 174 53.94 -8.57 20.71
C TRP A 174 53.28 -8.31 22.08
N GLN A 175 53.00 -7.04 22.40
CA GLN A 175 52.25 -6.64 23.59
C GLN A 175 50.88 -6.05 23.16
N PRO A 176 49.75 -6.61 23.60
CA PRO A 176 48.43 -6.06 23.30
C PRO A 176 48.22 -4.71 24.00
N THR A 177 47.72 -3.73 23.26
CA THR A 177 47.16 -2.50 23.83
C THR A 177 45.70 -2.72 24.22
N THR A 178 45.34 -2.37 25.46
CA THR A 178 43.97 -2.51 25.96
C THR A 178 43.09 -1.36 25.47
N ILE A 179 42.19 -1.65 24.54
CA ILE A 179 41.21 -0.70 24.01
C ILE A 179 39.96 -0.72 24.92
N PRO A 180 39.34 0.44 25.22
CA PRO A 180 38.10 0.47 26.01
C PRO A 180 36.97 -0.31 25.34
N LYS A 181 36.05 -0.83 26.17
CA LYS A 181 34.89 -1.59 25.69
C LYS A 181 33.97 -0.69 24.84
N PRO A 182 33.41 -1.20 23.73
CA PRO A 182 32.56 -0.40 22.85
C PRO A 182 31.19 -0.13 23.48
N VAL A 183 30.62 1.03 23.18
CA VAL A 183 29.41 1.61 23.81
C VAL A 183 28.17 0.71 23.69
N TYR A 184 28.05 -0.10 22.63
CA TYR A 184 26.92 -1.02 22.45
C TYR A 184 26.91 -2.17 23.48
N THR A 185 28.00 -2.39 24.23
CA THR A 185 28.04 -3.39 25.31
C THR A 185 27.45 -2.90 26.62
N THR A 186 27.39 -1.59 26.82
CA THR A 186 26.86 -0.96 28.04
C THR A 186 25.46 -0.34 27.83
N ALA A 187 25.01 -0.24 26.57
CA ALA A 187 23.68 0.27 26.25
C ALA A 187 22.57 -0.69 26.76
N ALA A 188 21.46 -0.12 27.23
CA ALA A 188 20.32 -0.90 27.70
C ALA A 188 19.77 -1.82 26.59
N LYS A 189 19.42 -3.06 26.97
CA LYS A 189 18.83 -4.04 26.05
C LYS A 189 17.47 -3.52 25.56
N ALA A 190 17.28 -3.47 24.24
CA ALA A 190 16.01 -3.07 23.65
C ALA A 190 14.87 -3.97 24.13
N ILE A 191 13.77 -3.36 24.53
CA ILE A 191 12.55 -4.07 24.95
C ILE A 191 11.90 -4.65 23.68
N PRO A 192 11.63 -5.97 23.60
CA PRO A 192 10.99 -6.56 22.44
C PRO A 192 9.54 -6.07 22.33
N SER A 193 9.08 -5.77 21.11
CA SER A 193 7.67 -5.40 20.88
C SER A 193 6.76 -6.63 21.06
N LYS A 194 5.62 -6.43 21.72
CA LYS A 194 4.59 -7.48 21.89
C LYS A 194 3.87 -7.70 20.56
N ARG A 195 3.94 -8.92 20.01
CA ARG A 195 3.36 -9.28 18.69
C ARG A 195 1.98 -9.95 18.81
N ILE A 196 1.24 -9.70 19.88
CA ILE A 196 -0.10 -10.25 20.06
C ILE A 196 -1.08 -9.14 19.68
N ILE A 197 -1.83 -9.37 18.60
CA ILE A 197 -2.85 -8.45 18.10
C ILE A 197 -4.17 -8.88 18.74
N ASP A 198 -4.79 -7.98 19.50
CA ASP A 198 -6.15 -8.19 19.98
C ASP A 198 -7.13 -7.97 18.82
N LEU A 199 -7.92 -8.99 18.51
CA LEU A 199 -8.90 -8.98 17.41
C LEU A 199 -10.32 -8.61 17.89
N THR A 200 -10.54 -8.43 19.19
CA THR A 200 -11.88 -8.20 19.76
C THR A 200 -12.45 -6.82 19.39
N THR A 201 -11.58 -5.85 19.12
CA THR A 201 -11.97 -4.50 18.68
C THR A 201 -11.47 -4.22 17.26
N THR A 202 -12.39 -4.09 16.31
CA THR A 202 -12.05 -3.85 14.92
C THR A 202 -11.61 -2.41 14.68
N GLY A 203 -10.45 -2.22 14.03
CA GLY A 203 -10.05 -0.94 13.44
C GLY A 203 -9.14 -0.05 14.28
N GLN A 204 -8.69 -0.51 15.46
CA GLN A 204 -7.69 0.20 16.27
C GLN A 204 -6.35 -0.56 16.27
N TRP A 205 -5.24 0.18 16.29
CA TRP A 205 -3.91 -0.40 16.46
C TRP A 205 -3.67 -0.74 17.92
N SER A 206 -3.10 -1.92 18.20
CA SER A 206 -2.82 -2.38 19.57
C SER A 206 -1.92 -1.42 20.36
N ALA A 207 -1.00 -0.72 19.69
CA ALA A 207 -0.13 0.28 20.31
C ALA A 207 -0.90 1.52 20.82
N GLU A 208 -1.97 1.92 20.13
CA GLU A 208 -2.80 3.05 20.53
C GLU A 208 -3.71 2.67 21.70
N GLN A 209 -4.18 1.42 21.73
CA GLN A 209 -4.94 0.87 22.86
C GLN A 209 -4.11 0.78 24.14
N GLU A 210 -2.86 0.33 24.05
CA GLU A 210 -1.96 0.29 25.22
C GLU A 210 -1.65 1.69 25.74
N LEU A 211 -1.50 2.68 24.85
CA LEU A 211 -1.29 4.07 25.26
C LEU A 211 -2.54 4.65 25.93
N ILE A 212 -3.74 4.41 25.37
CA ILE A 212 -5.00 4.84 25.97
C ILE A 212 -5.22 4.14 27.31
N LYS A 213 -4.88 2.84 27.41
CA LYS A 213 -4.99 2.05 28.66
C LYS A 213 -4.01 2.52 29.73
N ALA A 214 -2.77 2.82 29.35
CA ALA A 214 -1.77 3.35 30.27
C ALA A 214 -2.13 4.77 30.75
N LEU A 215 -2.78 5.58 29.92
CA LEU A 215 -3.28 6.91 30.28
C LEU A 215 -4.59 6.85 31.08
N SER A 216 -5.42 5.84 30.87
CA SER A 216 -6.69 5.70 31.59
C SER A 216 -6.53 5.23 33.04
N GLY A 217 -5.34 4.72 33.42
CA GLY A 217 -5.00 4.37 34.80
C GLY A 217 -5.93 3.36 35.47
N ARG A 218 -6.69 2.60 34.67
CA ARG A 218 -7.73 1.67 35.10
C ARG A 218 -7.34 0.26 34.63
N ASP A 219 -6.84 -0.55 35.55
CA ASP A 219 -6.31 -1.89 35.28
C ASP A 219 -7.36 -3.00 35.50
N ASP A 220 -8.57 -2.62 35.91
CA ASP A 220 -9.56 -3.49 36.53
C ASP A 220 -10.81 -3.64 35.64
N ASP A 221 -10.67 -4.39 34.54
CA ASP A 221 -11.80 -4.90 33.72
C ASP A 221 -11.98 -6.43 33.88
N PHE A 222 -11.45 -7.04 34.95
CA PHE A 222 -11.53 -8.49 35.15
C PHE A 222 -12.89 -8.99 35.70
N PHE A 223 -13.81 -8.10 36.11
CA PHE A 223 -14.98 -8.49 36.91
C PHE A 223 -16.36 -7.96 36.46
N ASP A 224 -16.52 -7.40 35.26
CA ASP A 224 -17.81 -6.83 34.81
C ASP A 224 -18.82 -7.86 34.25
N GLN A 225 -18.57 -9.17 34.38
CA GLN A 225 -19.50 -10.21 33.87
C GLN A 225 -20.67 -10.54 34.79
N GLU A 226 -20.60 -10.25 36.10
CA GLU A 226 -21.69 -10.63 37.02
C GLU A 226 -22.86 -9.64 37.02
N THR A 227 -22.62 -8.34 36.77
CA THR A 227 -23.68 -7.32 36.83
C THR A 227 -24.67 -7.38 35.67
N LEU A 228 -24.26 -7.88 34.49
CA LEU A 228 -25.15 -8.03 33.34
C LEU A 228 -26.16 -9.18 33.49
N ILE A 229 -25.84 -10.20 34.30
CA ILE A 229 -26.75 -11.33 34.53
C ILE A 229 -27.87 -10.92 35.48
N GLU A 230 -27.59 -10.07 36.48
CA GLU A 230 -28.58 -9.65 37.48
C GLU A 230 -29.64 -8.71 36.88
N VAL A 231 -29.23 -7.74 36.04
CA VAL A 231 -30.16 -6.85 35.32
C VAL A 231 -31.09 -7.63 34.38
N SER A 232 -30.60 -8.72 33.77
CA SER A 232 -31.43 -9.55 32.88
C SER A 232 -32.53 -10.33 33.62
N LYS A 233 -32.32 -10.68 34.90
CA LYS A 233 -33.32 -11.37 35.71
C LYS A 233 -34.39 -10.42 36.23
N GLU A 234 -34.02 -9.19 36.59
CA GLU A 234 -34.97 -8.20 37.10
C GLU A 234 -35.98 -7.76 36.03
N VAL A 235 -35.54 -7.60 34.77
CA VAL A 235 -36.43 -7.23 33.65
C VAL A 235 -37.40 -8.35 33.27
N LYS A 236 -37.07 -9.62 33.57
CA LYS A 236 -37.94 -10.76 33.27
C LYS A 236 -39.04 -10.98 34.32
N ALA A 237 -38.85 -10.51 35.56
CA ALA A 237 -39.79 -10.71 36.66
C ALA A 237 -40.95 -9.71 36.70
N VAL A 238 -40.93 -8.66 35.88
CA VAL A 238 -41.97 -7.61 35.85
C VAL A 238 -43.10 -7.91 34.83
N ASN A 239 -42.95 -8.97 34.04
CA ASN A 239 -43.97 -9.43 33.09
C ASN A 239 -44.46 -10.85 33.42
N GLU A 240 -45.08 -11.03 34.58
CA GLU A 240 -46.09 -12.07 34.86
C GLU A 240 -47.18 -11.48 35.78
#